data_AF-A0A2T2U332-F1
#
_entry.id   AF-A0A2T2U332-F1
#
_cell.length_a   1.000
_cell.length_b   1.000
_cell.length_c   1.000
_cell.angle_alpha   90.00
_cell.angle_beta   90.00
_cell.angle_gamma   90.00
#
_symmetry.space_group_name_H-M   'P 1'
#
loop_
_entity.id
_entity.type
_entity.pdbx_description
1 polymer ?
#
loop_
_entity_poly.entity_id
_entity_poly.type
_entity_poly.pdbx_seq_one_letter_code
_entity_poly.pdbx_strand_id
1 'polypeptide(L)' 'MPDTLSRTPDVDRDLALDHGLTDDEYDEILDRLGRTPSFVELGVYSVMWSEHCSYKNSIALLQTLPTEGEHLLAEVGEE' A
#
# COMPACT_ATOMS: atom_id res chain seq x y z
N MET A 1 -31.92 5.82 17.42
CA MET A 1 -30.86 5.73 16.39
C MET A 1 -29.60 5.29 17.11
N PRO A 2 -28.91 4.21 16.70
CA PRO A 2 -27.80 3.71 17.49
C PRO A 2 -26.56 4.59 17.26
N ASP A 3 -26.11 5.27 18.31
CA ASP A 3 -24.75 5.79 18.44
C ASP A 3 -23.81 4.60 18.66
N THR A 4 -23.57 3.84 17.58
CA THR A 4 -22.55 2.78 17.54
C THR A 4 -21.45 3.25 16.61
N LEU A 5 -20.84 4.41 16.89
CA LEU A 5 -19.54 4.70 16.31
C LEU A 5 -18.54 3.78 17.02
N SER A 6 -18.30 2.66 16.34
CA SER A 6 -17.31 1.63 16.62
C SER A 6 -16.04 2.26 17.17
N ARG A 7 -15.72 1.95 18.42
CA ARG A 7 -14.39 2.11 18.99
C ARG A 7 -13.42 1.39 18.05
N THR A 8 -12.76 2.15 17.19
CA THR A 8 -11.74 1.63 16.30
C THR A 8 -10.58 1.22 17.20
N PRO A 9 -10.01 0.01 17.04
CA PRO A 9 -8.89 -0.40 17.87
C PRO A 9 -7.74 0.58 17.67
N ASP A 10 -7.03 0.87 18.76
CA ASP A 10 -5.77 1.60 18.70
C ASP A 10 -4.79 0.81 17.81
N VAL A 11 -4.10 1.52 16.92
CA VAL A 11 -3.23 0.90 15.93
C VAL A 11 -1.84 0.72 16.51
N ASP A 12 -1.59 -0.49 16.99
CA ASP A 12 -0.29 -0.94 17.48
C ASP A 12 0.51 -1.69 16.39
N ARG A 13 1.82 -1.88 16.62
CA ARG A 13 2.71 -2.64 15.73
C ARG A 13 2.22 -4.07 15.50
N ASP A 14 1.72 -4.73 16.55
CA ASP A 14 1.15 -6.08 16.45
C ASP A 14 -0.04 -6.13 15.48
N LEU A 15 -0.87 -5.08 15.46
CA LEU A 15 -1.99 -4.99 14.54
C LEU A 15 -1.51 -4.81 13.09
N ALA A 16 -0.45 -4.02 12.87
CA ALA A 16 0.16 -3.88 11.55
C ALA A 16 0.68 -5.23 11.03
N LEU A 17 1.34 -6.01 11.89
CA LEU A 17 1.82 -7.36 11.58
C LEU A 17 0.67 -8.32 11.25
N ASP A 18 -0.43 -8.30 12.03
CA ASP A 18 -1.64 -9.08 11.75
C ASP A 18 -2.29 -8.71 10.40
N HIS A 19 -2.14 -7.44 9.98
CA HIS A 19 -2.59 -6.93 8.69
C HIS A 19 -1.61 -7.23 7.54
N GLY A 20 -0.54 -7.98 7.79
CA GLY A 20 0.43 -8.40 6.77
C GLY A 20 1.40 -7.31 6.34
N LEU A 21 1.52 -6.23 7.12
CA LEU A 21 2.59 -5.23 6.96
C LEU A 21 3.82 -5.70 7.73
N THR A 22 5.02 -5.41 7.23
CA THR A 22 6.25 -5.59 8.02
C THR A 22 6.48 -4.43 8.98
N ASP A 23 7.35 -4.63 9.98
CA ASP A 23 7.76 -3.54 10.89
C ASP A 23 8.33 -2.35 10.12
N ASP A 24 9.14 -2.59 9.08
CA ASP A 24 9.69 -1.55 8.20
C ASP A 24 8.58 -0.79 7.45
N GLU A 25 7.54 -1.47 6.97
CA GLU A 25 6.41 -0.83 6.31
C GLU A 25 5.60 0.03 7.28
N TYR A 26 5.41 -0.44 8.51
CA TYR A 26 4.73 0.34 9.54
C TYR A 26 5.54 1.58 9.94
N ASP A 27 6.86 1.46 10.08
CA ASP A 27 7.74 2.60 10.36
C ASP A 27 7.76 3.60 9.19
N GLU A 28 7.76 3.14 7.94
CA GLU A 28 7.59 4.00 6.75
C GLU A 28 6.23 4.72 6.71
N ILE A 29 5.15 4.04 7.12
CA ILE A 29 3.82 4.64 7.22
C ILE A 29 3.85 5.74 8.30
N LEU A 30 4.45 5.48 9.46
CA LEU A 30 4.61 6.47 10.53
C LEU A 30 5.42 7.68 10.07
N ASP A 31 6.54 7.47 9.36
CA ASP A 31 7.38 8.55 8.85
C ASP A 31 6.66 9.39 7.79
N ARG A 32 5.89 8.77 6.90
CA ARG A 32 5.12 9.48 5.86
C ARG A 32 3.95 10.27 6.43
N LEU A 33 3.28 9.74 7.46
CA LEU A 33 2.12 10.39 8.09
C LEU A 33 2.51 11.36 9.20
N GLY A 34 3.69 11.20 9.81
CA GLY A 34 4.13 11.96 10.99
C GLY A 34 3.27 11.73 12.24
N ARG A 35 2.41 10.70 12.24
CA ARG A 35 1.48 10.34 13.30
C ARG A 35 1.13 8.85 13.22
N THR A 36 0.58 8.29 14.30
CA THR A 36 0.00 6.94 14.29
C THR A 36 -1.22 6.90 13.35
N PRO A 37 -1.25 6.00 12.35
CA PRO A 37 -2.40 5.84 11.46
C PRO A 37 -3.62 5.33 12.24
N SER A 38 -4.82 5.69 11.80
CA SER A 38 -6.05 5.08 12.28
C SER A 38 -6.22 3.67 11.69
N PHE A 39 -7.07 2.84 12.32
CA PHE A 39 -7.32 1.47 11.86
C PHE A 39 -7.76 1.38 10.39
N VAL A 40 -8.53 2.37 9.94
CA VAL A 40 -8.98 2.45 8.54
C VAL A 40 -7.81 2.79 7.61
N GLU A 41 -6.96 3.75 7.99
CA GLU A 41 -5.77 4.10 7.22
C GLU A 41 -4.81 2.90 7.14
N LEU A 42 -4.56 2.20 8.26
CA LEU A 42 -3.75 0.98 8.29
C LEU A 42 -4.30 -0.08 7.32
N GLY A 43 -5.62 -0.31 7.32
CA GLY A 43 -6.26 -1.26 6.41
C GLY A 43 -6.08 -0.87 4.92
N VAL A 44 -6.14 0.42 4.60
CA VAL A 44 -5.87 0.91 3.23
C VAL A 44 -4.42 0.68 2.85
N TYR A 45 -3.47 1.00 3.74
CA TYR A 45 -2.05 0.77 3.50
C TYR A 45 -1.72 -0.71 3.33
N SER A 46 -2.28 -1.57 4.16
CA SER A 46 -2.16 -3.04 4.07
C SER A 46 -2.54 -3.54 2.68
N VAL A 47 -3.69 -3.11 2.14
CA VAL A 47 -4.13 -3.52 0.79
C VAL A 47 -3.25 -2.91 -0.30
N MET A 48 -2.93 -1.62 -0.21
CA MET A 48 -2.16 -0.93 -1.24
C MET A 48 -0.71 -1.44 -1.36
N TRP A 49 -0.07 -1.76 -0.24
CA TRP A 49 1.34 -2.18 -0.19
C TRP A 49 1.52 -3.69 -0.22
N SER A 50 0.42 -4.45 -0.16
CA SER A 50 0.43 -5.87 -0.42
C SER A 50 1.05 -6.18 -1.79
N GLU A 51 1.81 -7.27 -1.86
CA GLU A 51 2.49 -7.75 -3.06
C GLU A 51 1.55 -7.86 -4.27
N HIS A 52 0.28 -8.16 -4.03
CA HIS A 52 -0.75 -8.30 -5.07
C HIS A 52 -1.12 -6.98 -5.76
N CYS A 53 -0.99 -5.84 -5.07
CA CYS A 53 -1.32 -4.52 -5.62
C CYS A 53 -0.08 -3.69 -5.97
N SER A 54 1.01 -3.84 -5.21
CA SER A 54 2.20 -3.00 -5.41
C SER A 54 3.16 -3.55 -6.48
N TYR A 55 2.93 -4.77 -7.00
CA TYR A 55 3.79 -5.41 -8.01
C TYR A 55 5.29 -5.33 -7.68
N LYS A 56 5.67 -5.32 -6.39
CA LYS A 56 7.04 -5.01 -5.92
C LYS A 56 8.10 -5.88 -6.58
N ASN A 57 7.77 -7.15 -6.86
CA ASN A 57 8.68 -8.08 -7.52
C ASN A 57 8.62 -7.96 -9.06
N SER A 58 7.42 -7.76 -9.62
CA SER A 58 7.18 -7.76 -11.06
C SER A 58 7.54 -6.45 -11.77
N ILE A 59 7.49 -5.29 -11.08
CA ILE A 59 7.85 -3.99 -11.65
C ILE A 59 9.27 -3.98 -12.19
N ALA A 60 10.22 -4.57 -11.46
CA ALA A 60 11.61 -4.65 -11.89
C ALA A 60 11.78 -5.43 -13.21
N LEU A 61 10.99 -6.49 -13.42
CA LEU A 61 10.97 -7.26 -14.66
C LEU A 61 10.21 -6.52 -15.78
N LEU A 62 9.09 -5.87 -15.46
CA LEU A 62 8.31 -5.08 -16.42
C LEU A 62 9.13 -3.92 -17.01
N GLN A 63 10.01 -3.30 -16.23
CA GLN A 63 10.94 -2.27 -16.72
C GLN A 63 12.00 -2.79 -17.72
N THR A 64 12.22 -4.11 -17.80
CA THR A 64 13.16 -4.70 -18.78
C THR A 64 12.54 -4.96 -20.15
N LEU A 65 11.22 -4.84 -20.27
CA LEU A 65 10.53 -5.03 -21.54
C LEU A 65 10.77 -3.82 -22.47
N PRO A 66 10.85 -4.03 -23.79
CA PRO A 66 10.96 -2.92 -24.74
C PRO A 66 9.69 -2.06 -24.68
N THR A 67 9.83 -0.84 -24.19
CA THR A 67 8.73 0.15 -24.05
C THR A 67 8.68 1.14 -25.20
N GLU A 68 9.53 0.98 -26.22
CA GLU A 68 9.66 1.88 -27.36
C GLU A 68 9.54 1.08 -28.67
N GLY A 69 8.75 1.59 -29.63
CA GLY A 69 8.58 0.95 -30.93
C GLY A 69 7.91 1.87 -31.95
N GLU A 70 8.30 1.76 -33.23
CA GLU A 70 7.81 2.62 -34.33
C GLU A 70 6.27 2.56 -34.53
N HIS A 71 5.61 1.54 -33.97
CA HIS A 71 4.17 1.34 -34.03
C HIS A 71 3.47 1.45 -32.66
N LEU A 72 4.17 1.89 -31.60
CA LEU A 72 3.53 2.14 -30.32
C LEU A 72 2.67 3.40 -30.40
N LEU A 73 1.40 3.29 -29.99
CA LEU A 73 0.42 4.39 -30.03
C LEU A 73 0.17 5.04 -28.66
N ALA A 74 0.63 4.42 -27.57
CA ALA A 74 0.52 4.91 -26.20
C ALA A 74 1.72 4.42 -25.38
N GLU A 75 2.20 5.26 -24.47
CA GLU A 75 3.34 4.94 -23.61
C GLU A 75 2.94 4.01 -22.45
N VAL A 76 3.90 3.28 -21.90
CA VAL A 76 3.65 2.40 -20.75
C VAL A 76 3.29 3.24 -19.53
N GLY A 77 2.06 3.09 -19.05
CA GLY A 77 1.55 3.82 -17.88
C GLY A 77 0.72 5.07 -18.22
N GLU A 78 0.45 5.32 -19.50
CA GLU A 78 -0.49 6.36 -19.92
C GLU A 78 -1.91 5.77 -20.05
N GLU A 79 -2.90 6.48 -19.48
CA GLU A 79 -4.33 6.17 -19.57
C GLU A 79 -5.07 7.18 -20.45
#